data_AF-A0A812B2V7-F1
#
_entry.id   AF-A0A812B2V7-F1
#
_cell.length_a   1.000
_cell.length_b   1.000
_cell.length_c   1.000
_cell.angle_alpha   90.00
_cell.angle_beta   90.00
_cell.angle_gamma   90.00
#
_symmetry.space_group_name_H-M   'P 1'
#
loop_
_entity.id
_entity.type
_entity.pdbx_description
1 polymer ?
#
loop_
_entity_poly.entity_id
_entity_poly.type
_entity_poly.pdbx_seq_one_letter_code
_entity_poly.pdbx_strand_id
1 'polypeptide(L)'
;MVAKATIEEYMKNLALPLTCVIVPVCYEDFTKSYKPIRSPSTGIYESFIPMGLTPLDMISREDVGHIVAKIFQKRPKMLHKIISMSGDKLTMKQVADCLTNSLRPIEFKHKQITPNEFSKIHALDSASDVASMFSFLLRVDQRHWTETTRNIYPHVRSFQEWVTSNQNMLRRIF
;
A
#
# COMPACT_ATOMS: atom_id res chain seq x y z
N MET A 1 -16.03 -2.64 -2.57
CA MET A 1 -15.46 -1.97 -1.37
C MET A 1 -16.33 -2.01 -0.11
N VAL A 2 -17.61 -2.40 -0.17
CA VAL A 2 -18.54 -2.26 0.97
C VAL A 2 -18.45 -3.41 1.99
N ALA A 3 -18.13 -4.63 1.55
CA ALA A 3 -18.22 -5.83 2.39
C ALA A 3 -17.47 -5.73 3.74
N LYS A 4 -16.24 -5.19 3.74
CA LYS A 4 -15.44 -5.06 4.98
C LYS A 4 -16.08 -4.09 5.98
N ALA A 5 -16.63 -2.97 5.49
CA ALA A 5 -17.33 -2.01 6.34
C ALA A 5 -18.63 -2.59 6.91
N THR A 6 -19.37 -3.37 6.12
CA THR A 6 -20.58 -4.08 6.59
C THR A 6 -20.24 -5.12 7.66
N ILE A 7 -19.14 -5.87 7.50
CA ILE A 7 -18.68 -6.82 8.53
C ILE A 7 -18.28 -6.07 9.81
N GLU A 8 -17.55 -4.96 9.69
CA GLU A 8 -17.18 -4.11 10.82
C GLU A 8 -18.42 -3.62 11.58
N GLU A 9 -19.41 -3.08 10.87
CA GLU A 9 -20.66 -2.61 11.45
C GLU A 9 -21.42 -3.75 12.15
N TYR A 10 -21.53 -4.90 11.50
CA TYR A 10 -22.17 -6.08 12.07
C TYR A 10 -21.50 -6.53 13.38
N MET A 11 -20.17 -6.61 13.41
CA MET A 11 -19.43 -7.01 14.61
C MET A 11 -19.58 -5.98 15.75
N LYS A 12 -19.67 -4.68 15.43
CA LYS A 12 -19.95 -3.62 16.41
C LYS A 12 -21.36 -3.73 16.98
N ASN A 13 -22.36 -4.03 16.15
CA ASN A 13 -23.75 -4.21 16.58
C ASN A 13 -23.91 -5.42 17.53
N LEU A 14 -23.08 -6.45 17.37
CA LEU A 14 -22.98 -7.57 18.31
C LEU A 14 -22.18 -7.25 19.59
N ALA A 15 -21.70 -6.01 19.75
CA ALA A 15 -20.87 -5.56 20.86
C ALA A 15 -19.61 -6.43 21.10
N LEU A 16 -19.02 -6.99 20.03
CA LEU A 16 -17.83 -7.82 20.16
C LEU A 16 -16.62 -6.98 20.64
N PRO A 17 -15.73 -7.55 21.49
CA PRO A 17 -14.55 -6.86 21.98
C PRO A 17 -13.44 -6.86 20.92
N LEU A 18 -13.59 -5.99 19.92
CA LEU A 18 -12.78 -5.95 18.71
C LEU A 18 -11.91 -4.69 18.60
N THR A 19 -10.85 -4.78 17.79
CA THR A 19 -10.10 -3.64 17.26
C THR A 19 -10.07 -3.82 15.74
N CYS A 20 -10.49 -2.80 14.99
CA CYS A 20 -10.44 -2.84 13.53
C CYS A 20 -9.08 -2.32 13.06
N VAL A 21 -8.44 -3.04 12.14
CA VAL A 21 -7.19 -2.61 11.51
C VAL A 21 -7.45 -2.36 10.03
N ILE A 22 -7.17 -1.15 9.57
CA ILE A 22 -7.23 -0.77 8.17
C ILE A 22 -5.79 -0.78 7.64
N VAL A 23 -5.54 -1.74 6.75
CA VAL A 23 -4.23 -1.96 6.12
C VAL A 23 -4.22 -1.27 4.75
N PRO A 24 -3.21 -0.42 4.46
CA PRO A 24 -3.06 0.21 3.17
C PRO A 24 -2.43 -0.76 2.14
N VAL A 25 -2.03 -0.26 0.97
CA VAL A 25 -1.31 -1.09 -0.02
C VAL A 25 0.00 -1.61 0.58
N CYS A 26 0.30 -2.90 0.36
CA CYS A 26 1.53 -3.47 0.89
C CYS A 26 2.70 -3.20 -0.07
N TYR A 27 3.90 -2.93 0.43
CA TYR A 27 5.10 -2.77 -0.40
C TYR A 27 5.35 -3.99 -1.28
N GLU A 28 5.05 -5.19 -0.75
CA GLU A 28 5.19 -6.45 -1.45
C GLU A 28 4.29 -6.52 -2.70
N ASP A 29 3.21 -5.73 -2.80
CA ASP A 29 2.32 -5.74 -3.95
C ASP A 29 3.01 -5.17 -5.20
N PHE A 30 4.06 -4.34 -5.06
CA PHE A 30 4.92 -3.90 -6.16
C PHE A 30 5.76 -5.02 -6.79
N THR A 31 5.77 -6.20 -6.20
CA THR A 31 6.45 -7.38 -6.77
C THR A 31 5.48 -8.35 -7.45
N LYS A 32 4.16 -8.12 -7.28
CA LYS A 32 3.08 -9.00 -7.74
C LYS A 32 1.98 -8.17 -8.42
N SER A 33 0.90 -7.87 -7.71
CA SER A 33 -0.33 -7.28 -8.25
C SER A 33 -0.13 -5.91 -8.91
N TYR A 34 0.84 -5.13 -8.43
CA TYR A 34 1.19 -3.81 -8.96
C TYR A 34 2.62 -3.76 -9.50
N LYS A 35 3.15 -4.90 -9.93
CA LYS A 35 4.49 -4.99 -10.50
C LYS A 35 4.62 -4.04 -11.70
N PRO A 36 5.59 -3.11 -11.69
CA PRO A 36 5.94 -2.34 -12.88
C PRO A 36 6.24 -3.25 -14.08
N ILE A 37 5.80 -2.85 -15.28
CA ILE A 37 5.98 -3.63 -16.52
C ILE A 37 7.14 -3.03 -17.31
N ARG A 38 8.09 -3.87 -17.73
CA ARG A 38 9.21 -3.42 -18.56
C ARG A 38 8.72 -3.02 -19.95
N SER A 39 8.94 -1.78 -20.34
CA SER A 39 8.67 -1.29 -21.69
C SER A 39 9.65 -1.93 -22.69
N PRO A 40 9.18 -2.66 -23.72
CA PRO A 40 10.08 -3.25 -24.72
C PRO A 40 10.87 -2.22 -25.53
N SER A 41 10.33 -1.01 -25.72
CA SER A 41 10.95 0.06 -26.51
C SER A 41 12.00 0.85 -25.75
N THR A 42 11.81 1.07 -24.43
CA THR A 42 12.73 1.89 -23.62
C THR A 42 13.55 1.08 -22.63
N GLY A 43 13.15 -0.15 -22.31
CA GLY A 43 13.75 -0.95 -21.26
C GLY A 43 13.41 -0.50 -19.83
N ILE A 44 12.69 0.61 -19.67
CA ILE A 44 12.29 1.19 -18.37
C ILE A 44 11.07 0.44 -17.83
N TYR A 45 11.04 0.21 -16.51
CA TYR A 45 9.90 -0.35 -15.81
C TYR A 45 8.83 0.73 -15.54
N GLU A 46 7.61 0.54 -16.05
CA GLU A 46 6.49 1.48 -15.92
C GLU A 46 5.49 1.00 -14.85
N SER A 47 5.22 1.84 -13.84
CA SER A 47 4.10 1.63 -12.90
C SER A 47 2.81 2.24 -13.44
N PHE A 48 1.74 1.47 -13.38
CA PHE A 48 0.41 1.86 -13.87
C PHE A 48 -0.56 2.24 -12.74
N ILE A 49 -0.11 2.34 -11.48
CA ILE A 49 -0.99 2.73 -10.38
C ILE A 49 -1.58 4.13 -10.64
N PRO A 50 -2.91 4.29 -10.72
CA PRO A 50 -3.56 5.52 -11.18
C PRO A 50 -3.78 6.52 -10.04
N MET A 51 -2.70 6.93 -9.38
CA MET A 51 -2.75 7.89 -8.26
C MET A 51 -2.35 9.32 -8.65
N GLY A 52 -1.96 9.56 -9.90
CA GLY A 52 -1.51 10.89 -10.34
C GLY A 52 -0.44 11.48 -9.42
N LEU A 53 -0.69 12.70 -8.92
CA LEU A 53 0.15 13.38 -7.93
C LEU A 53 -0.25 13.09 -6.47
N THR A 54 -1.33 12.36 -6.24
CA THR A 54 -1.83 12.04 -4.89
C THR A 54 -0.91 11.00 -4.24
N PRO A 55 -0.36 11.28 -3.04
CA PRO A 55 0.40 10.28 -2.30
C PRO A 55 -0.45 9.08 -1.90
N LEU A 56 0.13 7.88 -1.93
CA LEU A 56 -0.49 6.62 -1.53
C LEU A 56 0.09 6.18 -0.18
N ASP A 57 -0.76 5.93 0.81
CA ASP A 57 -0.36 5.26 2.04
C ASP A 57 -0.01 3.81 1.74
N MET A 58 1.10 3.34 2.31
CA MET A 58 1.65 2.01 2.06
C MET A 58 2.38 1.47 3.29
N ILE A 59 2.54 0.15 3.40
CA ILE A 59 3.23 -0.48 4.54
C ILE A 59 3.87 -1.82 4.14
N SER A 60 4.86 -2.31 4.90
CA SER A 60 5.30 -3.69 4.75
C SER A 60 4.28 -4.65 5.36
N ARG A 61 3.95 -5.73 4.64
CA ARG A 61 3.07 -6.79 5.11
C ARG A 61 3.59 -7.48 6.38
N GLU A 62 4.90 -7.61 6.52
CA GLU A 62 5.53 -8.16 7.72
C GLU A 62 5.33 -7.23 8.94
N ASP A 63 5.48 -5.92 8.73
CA ASP A 63 5.26 -4.94 9.81
C ASP A 63 3.82 -4.91 10.30
N VAL A 64 2.83 -5.18 9.43
CA VAL A 64 1.43 -5.35 9.84
C VAL A 64 1.31 -6.43 10.91
N GLY A 65 1.99 -7.56 10.76
CA GLY A 65 2.01 -8.64 11.75
C GLY A 65 2.57 -8.18 13.09
N HIS A 66 3.70 -7.47 13.08
CA HIS A 66 4.30 -6.91 14.29
C HIS A 66 3.40 -5.88 14.98
N ILE A 67 2.76 -5.00 14.22
CA ILE A 67 1.84 -3.99 14.75
C ILE A 67 0.61 -4.66 15.38
N VAL A 68 0.03 -5.67 14.74
CA VAL A 68 -1.10 -6.44 15.29
C VAL A 68 -0.71 -7.12 16.61
N ALA A 69 0.49 -7.70 16.70
CA ALA A 69 1.00 -8.25 17.96
C ALA A 69 1.10 -7.18 19.06
N LYS A 70 1.57 -5.96 18.73
CA LYS A 70 1.60 -4.83 19.67
C LYS A 70 0.21 -4.35 20.08
N ILE A 71 -0.78 -4.41 19.19
CA ILE A 71 -2.18 -4.10 19.50
C ILE A 71 -2.70 -5.05 20.57
N PHE A 72 -2.46 -6.36 20.43
CA PHE A 72 -2.84 -7.34 21.45
C PHE A 72 -2.13 -7.10 22.79
N GLN A 73 -0.83 -6.82 22.79
CA GLN A 73 -0.08 -6.50 24.02
C GLN A 73 -0.60 -5.24 24.73
N LYS A 74 -1.17 -4.30 23.98
CA LYS A 74 -1.76 -3.05 24.50
C LYS A 74 -3.30 -3.09 24.52
N ARG A 75 -3.91 -4.28 24.58
CA ARG A 75 -5.37 -4.51 24.42
C ARG A 75 -6.27 -3.49 25.13
N PRO A 76 -6.11 -3.18 26.44
CA PRO A 76 -6.99 -2.24 27.12
C PRO A 76 -7.03 -0.84 26.48
N LYS A 77 -5.91 -0.41 25.87
CA LYS A 77 -5.80 0.88 25.18
C LYS A 77 -6.26 0.82 23.71
N MET A 78 -6.45 -0.38 23.16
CA MET A 78 -6.71 -0.59 21.73
C MET A 78 -8.11 -1.12 21.43
N LEU A 79 -8.82 -1.63 22.43
CA LEU A 79 -10.17 -2.15 22.28
C LEU A 79 -11.13 -1.07 21.73
N HIS A 80 -12.04 -1.49 20.86
CA HIS A 80 -13.06 -0.67 20.19
C HIS A 80 -12.53 0.48 19.33
N LYS A 81 -11.23 0.46 18.99
CA LYS A 81 -10.61 1.43 18.09
C LYS A 81 -10.56 0.92 16.65
N ILE A 82 -10.56 1.87 15.73
CA ILE A 82 -10.17 1.67 14.33
C ILE A 82 -8.74 2.22 14.20
N ILE A 83 -7.82 1.39 13.74
CA ILE A 83 -6.40 1.73 13.58
C ILE A 83 -6.07 1.68 12.10
N SER A 84 -5.90 2.86 11.51
CA SER A 84 -5.44 3.04 10.14
C SER A 84 -3.92 3.09 10.10
N MET A 85 -3.30 2.08 9.50
CA MET A 85 -1.84 1.93 9.47
C MET A 85 -1.20 2.58 8.23
N SER A 86 0.01 3.08 8.36
CA SER A 86 0.85 3.54 7.26
C SER A 86 2.31 3.47 7.67
N GLY A 87 3.14 2.81 6.87
CA GLY A 87 4.60 2.83 7.04
C GLY A 87 5.24 4.00 6.30
N ASP A 88 4.65 4.40 5.16
CA ASP A 88 5.08 5.53 4.35
C ASP A 88 3.93 6.05 3.49
N LYS A 89 4.01 7.32 3.06
CA LYS A 89 3.01 7.97 2.21
C LYS A 89 3.70 8.72 1.07
N LEU A 90 3.71 8.10 -0.11
CA LEU A 90 4.52 8.56 -1.25
C LEU A 90 3.70 8.69 -2.52
N THR A 91 4.04 9.66 -3.35
CA THR A 91 3.58 9.69 -4.75
C THR A 91 4.20 8.52 -5.52
N MET A 92 3.52 8.07 -6.58
CA MET A 92 4.06 7.00 -7.43
C MET A 92 5.35 7.41 -8.16
N LYS A 93 5.57 8.72 -8.37
CA LYS A 93 6.86 9.23 -8.82
C LYS A 93 7.96 8.97 -7.78
N GLN A 94 7.74 9.32 -6.52
CA GLN A 94 8.71 9.07 -5.45
C GLN A 94 9.01 7.58 -5.26
N VAL A 95 7.99 6.72 -5.40
CA VAL A 95 8.18 5.26 -5.41
C VAL A 95 9.13 4.82 -6.53
N ALA A 96 8.91 5.33 -7.76
CA ALA A 96 9.77 5.03 -8.91
C ALA A 96 11.20 5.56 -8.74
N ASP A 97 11.36 6.78 -8.21
CA ASP A 97 12.66 7.37 -7.92
C ASP A 97 13.43 6.54 -6.87
N CYS A 98 12.74 6.10 -5.80
CA CYS A 98 13.30 5.23 -4.75
C CYS A 98 13.82 3.91 -5.32
N LEU A 99 13.01 3.22 -6.15
CA LEU A 99 13.41 1.98 -6.81
C LEU A 99 14.59 2.19 -7.76
N THR A 100 14.55 3.24 -8.59
CA THR A 100 15.62 3.56 -9.56
C THR A 100 16.95 3.81 -8.86
N ASN A 101 16.94 4.62 -7.81
CA ASN A 101 18.15 4.93 -7.05
C ASN A 101 18.70 3.69 -6.33
N SER A 102 17.81 2.86 -5.78
CA SER A 102 18.21 1.67 -5.04
C SER A 102 18.62 0.50 -5.93
N LEU A 103 18.12 0.40 -7.16
CA LEU A 103 18.27 -0.78 -8.03
C LEU A 103 19.08 -0.53 -9.30
N ARG A 104 19.87 0.55 -9.35
CA ARG A 104 20.74 0.86 -10.51
C ARG A 104 21.47 -0.38 -11.04
N PRO A 105 21.56 -0.55 -12.38
CA PRO A 105 21.15 0.38 -13.44
C PRO A 105 19.66 0.29 -13.86
N ILE A 106 18.80 -0.40 -13.10
CA ILE A 106 17.38 -0.55 -13.45
C ILE A 106 16.64 0.78 -13.25
N GLU A 107 15.92 1.23 -14.27
CA GLU A 107 15.12 2.45 -14.23
C GLU A 107 13.62 2.16 -14.10
N PHE A 108 12.95 2.98 -13.30
CA PHE A 108 11.51 2.93 -13.05
C PHE A 108 10.88 4.29 -13.33
N LYS A 109 9.65 4.31 -13.83
CA LYS A 109 8.85 5.53 -13.98
C LYS A 109 7.38 5.29 -13.70
N HIS A 110 6.70 6.34 -13.24
CA HIS A 110 5.25 6.34 -13.12
C HIS A 110 4.62 6.74 -14.46
N LYS A 111 3.73 5.90 -14.99
CA LYS A 111 3.06 6.15 -16.28
C LYS A 111 2.00 7.25 -16.21
N GLN A 112 1.50 7.56 -15.01
CA GLN A 112 0.47 8.58 -14.77
C GLN A 112 -0.85 8.33 -15.52
N ILE A 113 -1.28 7.07 -15.61
CA ILE A 113 -2.60 6.77 -16.18
C ILE A 113 -3.74 7.13 -15.20
N THR A 114 -4.92 7.32 -15.74
CA THR A 114 -6.17 7.54 -15.00
C THR A 114 -6.79 6.21 -14.53
N PRO A 115 -7.68 6.23 -13.53
CA PRO A 115 -8.40 5.01 -13.13
C PRO A 115 -9.24 4.39 -14.26
N ASN A 116 -9.76 5.21 -15.18
CA ASN A 116 -10.52 4.74 -16.34
C ASN A 116 -9.63 4.06 -17.40
N GLU A 117 -8.36 4.46 -17.50
CA GLU A 117 -7.39 3.74 -18.33
C GLU A 117 -6.95 2.45 -17.63
N PHE A 118 -6.78 2.46 -16.31
CA PHE A 118 -6.44 1.28 -15.52
C PHE A 118 -7.51 0.19 -15.63
N SER A 119 -8.80 0.54 -15.58
CA SER A 119 -9.90 -0.43 -15.67
C SER A 119 -9.95 -1.19 -16.99
N LYS A 120 -9.32 -0.65 -18.04
CA LYS A 120 -9.24 -1.26 -19.38
C LYS A 120 -8.04 -2.20 -19.54
N ILE A 121 -7.21 -2.36 -18.51
CA ILE A 121 -6.11 -3.32 -18.51
C ILE A 121 -6.70 -4.72 -18.30
N HIS A 122 -6.98 -5.40 -19.41
CA HIS A 122 -7.63 -6.72 -19.45
C HIS A 122 -6.85 -7.86 -18.78
N ALA A 123 -5.60 -7.62 -18.37
CA ALA A 123 -4.75 -8.62 -17.72
C ALA A 123 -5.07 -8.83 -16.22
N LEU A 124 -6.05 -8.10 -15.67
CA LEU A 124 -6.45 -8.18 -14.26
C LEU A 124 -7.96 -8.42 -14.18
N ASP A 125 -8.40 -9.63 -13.81
CA ASP A 125 -9.83 -9.95 -13.62
C ASP A 125 -10.53 -9.01 -12.60
N SER A 126 -9.75 -8.40 -11.71
CA SER A 126 -10.19 -7.42 -10.72
C SER A 126 -9.91 -5.95 -11.12
N ALA A 127 -9.60 -5.66 -12.40
CA ALA A 127 -9.21 -4.32 -12.86
C ALA A 127 -10.26 -3.25 -12.51
N SER A 128 -11.54 -3.57 -12.66
CA SER A 128 -12.64 -2.65 -12.35
C SER A 128 -12.71 -2.30 -10.86
N ASP A 129 -12.67 -3.31 -9.98
CA ASP A 129 -12.71 -3.09 -8.53
C ASP A 129 -11.49 -2.31 -8.02
N VAL A 130 -10.32 -2.61 -8.57
CA VAL A 130 -9.06 -1.91 -8.24
C VAL A 130 -9.09 -0.48 -8.77
N ALA A 131 -9.61 -0.25 -9.98
CA ALA A 131 -9.82 1.10 -10.50
C ALA A 131 -10.79 1.91 -9.63
N SER A 132 -11.86 1.30 -9.15
CA SER A 132 -12.77 1.93 -8.18
C SER A 132 -12.08 2.25 -6.86
N MET A 133 -11.21 1.38 -6.35
CA MET A 133 -10.41 1.64 -5.15
C MET A 133 -9.53 2.88 -5.33
N PHE A 134 -8.73 2.95 -6.40
CA PHE A 134 -7.89 4.14 -6.64
C PHE A 134 -8.72 5.39 -6.93
N SER A 135 -9.86 5.25 -7.62
CA SER A 135 -10.80 6.36 -7.82
C SER A 135 -11.34 6.93 -6.49
N PHE A 136 -11.50 6.08 -5.48
CA PHE A 136 -11.86 6.50 -4.13
C PHE A 136 -10.67 7.18 -3.44
N LEU A 137 -9.48 6.57 -3.49
CA LEU A 137 -8.25 7.12 -2.87
C LEU A 137 -7.85 8.50 -3.43
N LEU A 138 -8.17 8.78 -4.69
CA LEU A 138 -7.98 10.11 -5.30
C LEU A 138 -8.92 11.20 -4.74
N ARG A 139 -10.07 10.81 -4.17
CA ARG A 139 -11.12 11.74 -3.72
C ARG A 139 -11.15 11.94 -2.21
N VAL A 140 -10.43 11.12 -1.45
CA VAL A 140 -10.42 11.17 0.01
C VAL A 140 -9.06 11.55 0.53
N ASP A 141 -9.04 12.25 1.66
CA ASP A 141 -7.83 12.26 2.47
C ASP A 141 -7.69 10.90 3.15
N GLN A 142 -6.63 10.18 2.79
CA GLN A 142 -6.32 8.88 3.38
C GLN A 142 -5.98 9.10 4.85
N ARG A 143 -6.89 8.70 5.73
CA ARG A 143 -6.80 8.86 7.20
C ARG A 143 -5.81 7.90 7.86
N HIS A 144 -4.77 7.48 7.15
CA HIS A 144 -3.68 6.70 7.71
C HIS A 144 -2.56 7.66 8.13
N TRP A 145 -2.00 7.41 9.30
CA TRP A 145 -1.00 8.30 9.88
C TRP A 145 0.26 7.50 10.21
N THR A 146 1.36 7.84 9.55
CA THR A 146 2.66 7.21 9.78
C THR A 146 3.11 7.38 11.23
N GLU A 147 2.88 8.54 11.83
CA GLU A 147 3.19 8.81 13.24
C GLU A 147 2.38 7.92 14.20
N THR A 148 1.08 7.74 13.95
CA THR A 148 0.23 6.86 14.77
C THR A 148 0.73 5.41 14.68
N THR A 149 1.11 4.96 13.49
CA THR A 149 1.66 3.63 13.28
C THR A 149 2.98 3.46 14.01
N ARG A 150 3.88 4.44 13.93
CA ARG A 150 5.18 4.46 14.61
C ARG A 150 5.04 4.49 16.13
N ASN A 151 4.03 5.18 16.67
CA ASN A 151 3.73 5.17 18.10
C ASN A 151 3.30 3.77 18.61
N ILE A 152 2.67 2.96 17.76
CA ILE A 152 2.34 1.58 18.08
C ILE A 152 3.58 0.68 17.93
N TYR A 153 4.29 0.82 16.82
CA TYR A 153 5.48 0.05 16.46
C TYR A 153 6.59 0.96 15.92
N PRO A 154 7.58 1.35 16.76
CA PRO A 154 8.63 2.30 16.35
C PRO A 154 9.53 1.84 15.22
N HIS A 155 9.57 0.52 14.94
CA HIS A 155 10.38 -0.08 13.89
C HIS A 155 9.62 -0.29 12.57
N VAL A 156 8.43 0.30 12.41
CA VAL A 156 7.72 0.27 11.13
C VAL A 156 8.62 0.85 10.04
N ARG A 157 8.86 0.07 8.98
CA ARG A 157 9.75 0.45 7.89
C ARG A 157 9.07 1.45 6.97
N SER A 158 9.83 2.46 6.57
CA SER A 158 9.56 3.27 5.37
C SER A 158 9.72 2.41 4.11
N PHE A 159 9.27 2.95 2.97
CA PHE A 159 9.43 2.25 1.70
C PHE A 159 10.92 2.09 1.34
N GLN A 160 11.74 3.12 1.57
CA GLN A 160 13.18 3.09 1.30
C GLN A 160 13.90 2.02 2.15
N GLU A 161 13.58 1.90 3.44
CA GLU A 161 14.15 0.87 4.30
C GLU A 161 13.77 -0.52 3.80
N TRP A 162 12.50 -0.74 3.44
CA TRP A 162 12.04 -2.01 2.89
C TRP A 162 12.75 -2.35 1.57
N VAL A 163 12.89 -1.39 0.63
CA VAL A 163 13.62 -1.60 -0.63
C VAL A 163 15.08 -1.96 -0.37
N THR A 164 15.72 -1.27 0.58
CA THR A 164 17.13 -1.51 0.93
C THR A 164 17.34 -2.91 1.50
N SER A 165 16.49 -3.34 2.44
CA SER A 165 16.56 -4.68 3.03
C SER A 165 16.22 -5.79 2.03
N ASN A 166 15.49 -5.48 0.96
CA ASN A 166 15.01 -6.45 -0.02
C ASN A 166 15.69 -6.34 -1.40
N GLN A 167 16.78 -5.58 -1.51
CA GLN A 167 17.40 -5.23 -2.79
C GLN A 167 17.73 -6.45 -3.67
N ASN A 168 18.29 -7.50 -3.07
CA ASN A 168 18.65 -8.73 -3.80
C ASN A 168 17.44 -9.47 -4.36
N MET A 169 16.32 -9.49 -3.62
CA MET A 169 15.07 -10.07 -4.09
C MET A 169 14.50 -9.23 -5.24
N LEU A 170 14.48 -7.91 -5.08
CA LEU A 170 13.95 -6.98 -6.08
C LEU A 170 14.72 -7.08 -7.41
N ARG A 171 16.06 -7.20 -7.38
CA ARG A 171 16.91 -7.41 -8.58
C ARG A 171 16.68 -8.73 -9.30
N ARG A 172 16.07 -9.73 -8.66
CA ARG A 172 15.69 -10.99 -9.32
C ARG A 172 14.32 -10.89 -9.97
N ILE A 173 13.48 -9.96 -9.49
CA ILE A 173 12.12 -9.75 -9.97
C ILE A 173 12.08 -8.79 -11.16
N PHE A 174 12.93 -7.76 -11.14
CA PHE A 174 13.09 -6.74 -12.18
C PHE A 174 14.41 -6.93 -12.93
#